data_AF-A0A2E2INA4-F1
#
_entry.id   AF-A0A2E2INA4-F1
#
_cell.length_a   1.000
_cell.length_b   1.000
_cell.length_c   1.000
_cell.angle_alpha   90.00
_cell.angle_beta   90.00
_cell.angle_gamma   90.00
#
_symmetry.space_group_name_H-M   'P 1'
#
loop_
_entity.id
_entity.type
_entity.pdbx_description
1 polymer ?
#
loop_
_entity_poly.entity_id
_entity_poly.type
_entity_poly.pdbx_seq_one_letter_code
_entity_poly.pdbx_strand_id
1 'polypeptide(L)'
;MSKPILLFLAVFYFTVQVFAVGAETPPQVQLANVYDQDNVSDISNYLVSEKYDGVRAIWTGEELLTRQGNAISAPEWFTAPLPGVWLDGELWTRRQDFDALSGIVRTQTPDDELWREVRYMVFDMPDANLPFEQRYNNYSRLVEQINADHIQAVKQQRFDSNHALSEHLQTLVENGAEGLMLHLASAPHRSNRSDALLKLKPYFDNEAEVIAHLPGQGKYTGMLGALRVKNQQGIEFSIGTGFKDADRANPPPIGSIITYKYHGFTNNGVPRFASFLRIRE
;
A
#
# COMPACT_ATOMS: atom_id res chain seq x y z
N MET A 1 -56.60 -46.64 51.76
CA MET A 1 -56.83 -45.49 50.87
C MET A 1 -55.54 -44.69 50.76
N SER A 2 -55.03 -44.56 49.53
CA SER A 2 -53.99 -43.66 48.98
C SER A 2 -52.79 -43.21 49.86
N LYS A 3 -51.57 -43.62 49.46
CA LYS A 3 -50.31 -42.93 49.79
C LYS A 3 -49.91 -42.06 48.60
N PRO A 4 -49.45 -40.81 48.78
CA PRO A 4 -49.02 -39.98 47.66
C PRO A 4 -47.62 -40.39 47.19
N ILE A 5 -47.44 -40.49 45.87
CA ILE A 5 -46.15 -40.68 45.22
C ILE A 5 -45.55 -39.29 44.97
N LEU A 6 -44.40 -39.00 45.59
CA LEU A 6 -43.64 -37.78 45.32
C LEU A 6 -42.78 -38.00 44.06
N LEU A 7 -43.11 -37.32 42.97
CA LEU A 7 -42.31 -37.32 41.74
C LEU A 7 -41.24 -36.23 41.87
N PHE A 8 -39.96 -36.60 42.04
CA PHE A 8 -38.84 -35.67 41.98
C PHE A 8 -38.51 -35.38 40.51
N LEU A 9 -38.89 -34.19 40.02
CA LEU A 9 -38.44 -33.66 38.73
C LEU A 9 -37.06 -33.03 38.92
N ALA A 10 -36.01 -33.72 38.48
CA ALA A 10 -34.66 -33.17 38.39
C ALA A 10 -34.57 -32.24 37.17
N VAL A 11 -34.54 -30.93 37.40
CA VAL A 11 -34.31 -29.93 36.35
C VAL A 11 -32.80 -29.79 36.16
N PHE A 12 -32.27 -30.35 35.09
CA PHE A 12 -30.88 -30.11 34.65
C PHE A 12 -30.81 -28.74 33.97
N TYR A 13 -30.21 -27.75 34.65
CA TYR A 13 -29.84 -26.48 34.03
C TYR A 13 -28.59 -26.68 33.16
N PHE A 14 -28.77 -26.75 31.85
CA PHE A 14 -27.68 -26.71 30.89
C PHE A 14 -27.31 -25.24 30.65
N THR A 15 -26.30 -24.74 31.35
CA THR A 15 -25.74 -23.41 31.08
C THR A 15 -24.90 -23.49 29.81
N VAL A 16 -25.42 -22.97 28.70
CA VAL A 16 -24.62 -22.71 27.50
C VAL A 16 -23.66 -21.56 27.83
N GLN A 17 -22.37 -21.86 27.99
CA GLN A 17 -21.35 -20.82 28.01
C GLN A 17 -21.15 -20.32 26.59
N VAL A 18 -21.66 -19.13 26.31
CA VAL A 18 -21.32 -18.39 25.10
C VAL A 18 -19.92 -17.84 25.30
N PHE A 19 -18.92 -18.49 24.69
CA PHE A 19 -17.60 -17.88 24.55
C PHE A 19 -17.74 -16.70 23.59
N ALA A 20 -17.56 -15.49 24.11
CA ALA A 20 -17.37 -14.32 23.27
C ALA A 20 -16.06 -14.51 22.51
N VAL A 21 -16.15 -14.76 21.21
CA VAL A 21 -14.99 -14.63 20.31
C VAL A 21 -14.62 -13.16 20.34
N GLY A 22 -13.48 -12.84 20.97
CA GLY A 22 -12.94 -11.50 20.97
C GLY A 22 -12.72 -11.07 19.52
N ALA A 23 -13.28 -9.94 19.12
CA ALA A 23 -12.89 -9.30 17.88
C ALA A 23 -11.42 -8.86 18.04
N GLU A 24 -10.50 -9.60 17.43
CA GLU A 24 -9.09 -9.21 17.42
C GLU A 24 -8.95 -7.84 16.77
N THR A 25 -8.26 -6.94 17.47
CA THR A 25 -8.07 -5.58 16.96
C THR A 25 -7.05 -5.68 15.83
N PRO A 26 -7.35 -5.19 14.62
CA PRO A 26 -6.45 -5.32 13.49
C PRO A 26 -5.10 -4.66 13.81
N PRO A 27 -3.98 -5.19 13.28
CA PRO A 27 -2.66 -4.63 13.51
C PRO A 27 -2.63 -3.13 13.18
N GLN A 28 -2.06 -2.35 14.09
CA GLN A 28 -1.95 -0.90 14.00
C GLN A 28 -0.84 -0.50 13.02
N VAL A 29 -1.09 -0.68 11.73
CA VAL A 29 -0.10 -0.50 10.68
C VAL A 29 -0.01 0.93 10.14
N GLN A 30 1.19 1.36 9.77
CA GLN A 30 1.41 2.60 9.03
C GLN A 30 0.90 2.49 7.58
N LEU A 31 0.25 3.54 7.08
CA LEU A 31 -0.34 3.61 5.74
C LEU A 31 0.34 4.69 4.88
N ALA A 32 0.56 4.39 3.60
CA ALA A 32 1.27 5.28 2.70
C ALA A 32 0.36 6.27 1.94
N ASN A 33 0.80 7.53 1.87
CA ASN A 33 0.28 8.55 0.96
C ASN A 33 0.90 8.43 -0.44
N VAL A 34 0.37 9.14 -1.44
CA VAL A 34 0.97 9.19 -2.78
C VAL A 34 2.07 10.26 -2.77
N TYR A 35 3.23 9.93 -3.33
CA TYR A 35 4.31 10.90 -3.51
C TYR A 35 3.89 11.99 -4.50
N ASP A 36 4.08 13.24 -4.10
CA ASP A 36 3.85 14.41 -4.95
C ASP A 36 5.06 15.34 -4.83
N GLN A 37 5.78 15.51 -5.94
CA GLN A 37 7.03 16.27 -5.98
C GLN A 37 6.84 17.72 -5.53
N ASP A 38 5.69 18.31 -5.79
CA ASP A 38 5.42 19.72 -5.45
C ASP A 38 5.19 19.93 -3.94
N ASN A 39 4.96 18.84 -3.19
CA ASN A 39 4.63 18.87 -1.78
C ASN A 39 5.70 18.22 -0.87
N VAL A 40 6.76 17.63 -1.44
CA VAL A 40 7.83 16.99 -0.68
C VAL A 40 9.05 17.91 -0.60
N SER A 41 9.42 18.28 0.63
CA SER A 41 10.38 19.36 0.90
C SER A 41 11.85 19.02 0.61
N ASP A 42 12.24 17.74 0.56
CA ASP A 42 13.52 17.26 0.01
C ASP A 42 13.52 15.71 -0.02
N ILE A 43 13.89 15.12 -1.15
CA ILE A 43 13.96 13.65 -1.32
C ILE A 43 15.13 13.02 -0.54
N SER A 44 16.21 13.77 -0.28
CA SER A 44 17.40 13.27 0.41
C SER A 44 17.11 12.79 1.84
N ASN A 45 16.02 13.30 2.43
CA ASN A 45 15.54 12.94 3.76
C ASN A 45 14.84 11.57 3.81
N TYR A 46 14.51 10.97 2.65
CA TYR A 46 13.80 9.70 2.58
C TYR A 46 14.75 8.53 2.31
N LEU A 47 14.42 7.41 2.94
CA LEU A 47 14.93 6.09 2.60
C LEU A 47 13.96 5.45 1.62
N VAL A 48 14.47 5.00 0.48
CA VAL A 48 13.70 4.55 -0.68
C VAL A 48 13.94 3.07 -0.93
N SER A 49 12.86 2.33 -1.20
CA SER A 49 12.86 0.90 -1.52
C SER A 49 11.93 0.57 -2.68
N GLU A 50 12.11 -0.59 -3.31
CA GLU A 50 11.14 -1.13 -4.26
C GLU A 50 9.78 -1.31 -3.57
N LYS A 51 8.71 -0.94 -4.27
CA LYS A 51 7.35 -1.32 -3.88
C LYS A 51 7.05 -2.72 -4.40
N TYR A 52 6.98 -3.68 -3.50
CA TYR A 52 6.56 -5.04 -3.81
C TYR A 52 5.03 -5.12 -3.98
N ASP A 53 4.59 -5.82 -5.03
CA ASP A 53 3.19 -6.15 -5.29
C ASP A 53 2.89 -7.54 -4.73
N GLY A 54 2.74 -7.60 -3.41
CA GLY A 54 2.60 -8.85 -2.68
C GLY A 54 1.40 -8.88 -1.74
N VAL A 55 1.50 -9.69 -0.69
CA VAL A 55 0.53 -9.70 0.41
C VAL A 55 1.21 -9.22 1.69
N ARG A 56 0.85 -8.03 2.16
CA ARG A 56 1.32 -7.50 3.46
C ARG A 56 1.05 -8.50 4.57
N ALA A 57 2.10 -8.86 5.29
CA ALA A 57 2.07 -9.76 6.42
C ALA A 57 2.75 -9.10 7.63
N ILE A 58 2.11 -9.24 8.78
CA ILE A 58 2.58 -8.74 10.07
C ILE A 58 2.98 -9.94 10.90
N TRP A 59 4.26 -10.07 11.19
CA TRP A 59 4.73 -11.03 12.18
C TRP A 59 4.58 -10.41 13.57
N THR A 60 3.72 -10.99 14.41
CA THR A 60 3.41 -10.48 15.75
C THR A 60 4.49 -10.79 16.79
N GLY A 61 5.44 -11.66 16.43
CA GLY A 61 6.32 -12.35 17.37
C GLY A 61 5.95 -13.83 17.54
N GLU A 62 4.74 -14.22 17.12
CA GLU A 62 4.23 -15.59 17.27
C GLU A 62 3.55 -16.12 16.00
N GLU A 63 2.87 -15.25 15.24
CA GLU A 63 2.15 -15.63 14.03
C GLU A 63 2.21 -14.55 12.95
N LEU A 64 1.88 -14.94 11.71
CA LEU A 64 1.71 -14.02 10.60
C LEU A 64 0.23 -13.63 10.47
N LEU A 65 -0.04 -12.33 10.49
CA LEU A 65 -1.37 -11.76 10.26
C LEU A 65 -1.39 -10.95 8.97
N THR A 66 -2.51 -11.00 8.26
CA THR A 66 -2.82 -10.03 7.21
C THR A 66 -3.05 -8.64 7.82
N ARG A 67 -3.07 -7.60 6.98
CA ARG A 67 -3.44 -6.25 7.39
C ARG A 67 -4.80 -6.15 8.11
N GLN A 68 -5.75 -7.03 7.78
CA GLN A 68 -7.07 -7.06 8.42
C GLN A 68 -7.10 -7.86 9.73
N GLY A 69 -5.98 -8.43 10.16
CA GLY A 69 -5.89 -9.26 11.36
C GLY A 69 -6.22 -10.74 11.13
N ASN A 70 -6.45 -11.19 9.89
CA ASN A 70 -6.65 -12.61 9.63
C ASN A 70 -5.31 -13.35 9.69
N ALA A 71 -5.25 -14.49 10.38
CA ALA A 71 -4.09 -15.36 10.39
C ALA A 71 -3.72 -15.86 8.97
N ILE A 72 -2.42 -15.95 8.72
CA ILE A 72 -1.83 -16.51 7.51
C ILE A 72 -1.25 -17.88 7.87
N SER A 73 -1.80 -18.94 7.28
CA SER A 73 -1.34 -20.31 7.46
C SER A 73 -0.05 -20.56 6.67
N ALA A 74 1.09 -20.15 7.22
CA ALA A 74 2.42 -20.49 6.69
C ALA A 74 2.89 -21.85 7.24
N PRO A 75 3.72 -22.61 6.49
CA PRO A 75 4.40 -23.78 7.04
C PRO A 75 5.22 -23.44 8.28
N GLU A 76 5.32 -24.38 9.22
CA GLU A 76 6.11 -24.18 10.45
C GLU A 76 7.57 -23.82 10.15
N TRP A 77 8.19 -24.43 9.14
CA TRP A 77 9.56 -24.14 8.74
C TRP A 77 9.75 -22.70 8.24
N PHE A 78 8.69 -22.06 7.72
CA PHE A 78 8.76 -20.71 7.18
C PHE A 78 8.92 -19.68 8.31
N THR A 79 8.17 -19.83 9.41
CA THR A 79 8.19 -18.90 10.54
C THR A 79 9.12 -19.31 11.67
N ALA A 80 9.55 -20.58 11.75
CA ALA A 80 10.44 -21.08 12.79
C ALA A 80 11.71 -20.22 13.06
N PRO A 81 12.34 -19.58 12.06
CA PRO A 81 13.49 -18.71 12.30
C PRO A 81 13.16 -17.32 12.86
N LEU A 82 11.89 -16.89 12.83
CA LEU A 82 11.48 -15.55 13.25
C LEU A 82 11.45 -15.43 14.78
N PRO A 83 12.01 -14.35 15.36
CA PRO A 83 12.03 -14.14 16.80
C PRO A 83 10.72 -13.55 17.32
N GLY A 84 10.53 -13.49 18.64
CA GLY A 84 9.43 -12.79 19.30
C GLY A 84 9.48 -11.26 19.21
N VAL A 85 9.64 -10.69 18.01
CA VAL A 85 9.71 -9.25 17.73
C VAL A 85 8.71 -8.91 16.63
N TRP A 86 8.02 -7.78 16.75
CA TRP A 86 7.10 -7.31 15.72
C TRP A 86 7.85 -6.90 14.44
N LEU A 87 7.53 -7.56 13.32
CA LEU A 87 8.03 -7.22 11.99
C LEU A 87 6.87 -6.95 11.04
N ASP A 88 7.05 -5.97 10.16
CA ASP A 88 6.12 -5.64 9.08
C ASP A 88 6.82 -5.88 7.74
N GLY A 89 6.16 -6.60 6.86
CA GLY A 89 6.74 -7.00 5.59
C GLY A 89 5.72 -7.38 4.54
N GLU A 90 6.22 -7.75 3.38
CA GLU A 90 5.42 -8.23 2.26
C GLU A 90 5.78 -9.69 1.99
N LEU A 91 4.79 -10.59 1.99
CA LEU A 91 4.98 -11.89 1.35
C LEU A 91 5.04 -11.66 -0.17
N TRP A 92 6.05 -12.22 -0.81
CA TRP A 92 6.36 -11.92 -2.21
C TRP A 92 7.09 -13.09 -2.88
N THR A 93 6.79 -13.38 -4.16
CA THR A 93 7.48 -14.42 -4.94
C THR A 93 8.43 -13.79 -5.95
N ARG A 94 7.84 -13.10 -6.94
CA ARG A 94 8.53 -12.40 -8.04
C ARG A 94 7.65 -11.26 -8.53
N ARG A 95 8.22 -10.42 -9.40
CA ARG A 95 7.48 -9.31 -10.01
C ARG A 95 6.33 -9.85 -10.87
N GLN A 96 5.21 -9.12 -10.88
CA GLN A 96 4.02 -9.43 -11.68
C GLN A 96 3.37 -10.80 -11.39
N ASP A 97 3.50 -11.31 -10.16
CA ASP A 97 3.03 -12.65 -9.77
C ASP A 97 2.00 -12.61 -8.62
N PHE A 98 1.38 -11.45 -8.41
CA PHE A 98 0.46 -11.20 -7.29
C PHE A 98 -0.66 -12.24 -7.20
N ASP A 99 -1.32 -12.57 -8.32
CA ASP A 99 -2.47 -13.48 -8.30
C ASP A 99 -2.09 -14.89 -7.83
N ALA A 100 -0.94 -15.40 -8.27
CA ALA A 100 -0.40 -16.70 -7.87
C ALA A 100 -0.05 -16.72 -6.38
N LEU A 101 0.74 -15.75 -5.92
CA LEU A 101 1.07 -15.55 -4.51
C LEU A 101 -0.19 -15.45 -3.63
N SER A 102 -1.18 -14.66 -4.08
CA SER A 102 -2.42 -14.45 -3.35
C SER A 102 -3.22 -15.74 -3.20
N GLY A 103 -3.13 -16.66 -4.19
CA GLY A 103 -3.63 -18.02 -4.08
C GLY A 103 -2.93 -18.83 -2.98
N ILE A 104 -1.60 -18.81 -2.96
CA ILE A 104 -0.77 -19.52 -1.96
C ILE A 104 -1.16 -19.05 -0.54
N VAL A 105 -1.13 -17.74 -0.30
CA VAL A 105 -1.34 -17.15 1.04
C VAL A 105 -2.76 -17.36 1.59
N ARG A 106 -3.77 -17.47 0.73
CA ARG A 106 -5.17 -17.70 1.15
C ARG A 106 -5.48 -19.18 1.45
N THR A 107 -4.58 -20.09 1.11
CA THR A 107 -4.81 -21.53 1.29
C THR A 107 -4.60 -21.89 2.77
N GLN A 108 -5.63 -22.46 3.40
CA GLN A 108 -5.63 -22.75 4.84
C GLN A 108 -4.66 -23.87 5.24
N THR A 109 -4.48 -24.86 4.35
CA THR A 109 -3.47 -25.91 4.49
C THR A 109 -2.29 -25.53 3.60
N PRO A 110 -1.16 -25.08 4.17
CA PRO A 110 -0.04 -24.63 3.35
C PRO A 110 0.55 -25.77 2.52
N ASP A 111 0.94 -25.43 1.29
CA ASP A 111 1.69 -26.30 0.39
C ASP A 111 3.18 -25.96 0.46
N ASP A 112 3.99 -26.89 0.97
CA ASP A 112 5.43 -26.68 1.17
C ASP A 112 6.18 -26.34 -0.13
N GLU A 113 5.79 -26.93 -1.26
CA GLU A 113 6.47 -26.68 -2.53
C GLU A 113 6.21 -25.27 -3.02
N LEU A 114 4.97 -24.80 -2.92
CA LEU A 114 4.61 -23.43 -3.29
C LEU A 114 5.21 -22.39 -2.34
N TRP A 115 5.23 -22.67 -1.03
CA TRP A 115 5.81 -21.76 -0.04
C TRP A 115 7.33 -21.59 -0.16
N ARG A 116 8.04 -22.54 -0.80
CA ARG A 116 9.47 -22.38 -1.13
C ARG A 116 9.74 -21.28 -2.16
N GLU A 117 8.74 -20.87 -2.94
CA GLU A 117 8.84 -19.71 -3.82
C GLU A 117 8.62 -18.38 -3.10
N VAL A 118 7.98 -18.41 -1.92
CA VAL A 118 7.61 -17.22 -1.16
C VAL A 118 8.82 -16.69 -0.37
N ARG A 119 8.91 -15.37 -0.30
CA ARG A 119 9.84 -14.61 0.54
C ARG A 119 9.05 -13.68 1.45
N TYR A 120 9.52 -13.50 2.67
CA TYR A 120 9.04 -12.45 3.56
C TYR A 120 9.98 -11.26 3.49
N MET A 121 9.55 -10.23 2.77
CA MET A 121 10.30 -9.00 2.51
C MET A 121 10.02 -8.00 3.63
N VAL A 122 10.83 -8.05 4.69
CA VAL A 122 10.72 -7.21 5.89
C VAL A 122 11.12 -5.77 5.57
N PHE A 123 10.22 -4.82 5.78
CA PHE A 123 10.47 -3.39 5.49
C PHE A 123 10.37 -2.48 6.70
N ASP A 124 9.84 -2.95 7.84
CA ASP A 124 9.86 -2.20 9.10
C ASP A 124 9.94 -3.16 10.30
N MET A 125 10.45 -2.66 11.41
CA MET A 125 10.37 -3.27 12.74
C MET A 125 9.77 -2.21 13.66
N PRO A 126 8.42 -2.12 13.71
CA PRO A 126 7.72 -0.96 14.24
C PRO A 126 8.10 -0.58 15.67
N ASP A 127 8.41 0.70 15.87
CA ASP A 127 8.70 1.30 17.16
C ASP A 127 8.27 2.79 17.14
N ALA A 128 7.46 3.18 18.12
CA ALA A 128 6.89 4.51 18.22
C ALA A 128 7.88 5.59 18.70
N ASN A 129 9.04 5.21 19.20
CA ASN A 129 10.06 6.08 19.76
C ASN A 129 11.32 6.17 18.87
N LEU A 130 11.50 5.24 17.94
CA LEU A 130 12.67 5.19 17.06
C LEU A 130 12.38 5.76 15.67
N PRO A 131 13.27 6.59 15.10
CA PRO A 131 13.17 7.03 13.71
C PRO A 131 13.37 5.85 12.74
N PHE A 132 12.78 5.94 11.53
CA PHE A 132 12.81 4.85 10.56
C PHE A 132 14.22 4.39 10.19
N GLU A 133 15.20 5.30 10.11
CA GLU A 133 16.59 4.93 9.83
C GLU A 133 17.17 3.97 10.89
N GLN A 134 16.83 4.16 12.16
CA GLN A 134 17.24 3.25 13.22
C GLN A 134 16.48 1.92 13.14
N ARG A 135 15.17 1.96 12.83
CA ARG A 135 14.38 0.74 12.63
C ARG A 135 14.90 -0.07 11.44
N TYR A 136 15.30 0.58 10.35
CA TYR A 136 15.99 -0.01 9.21
C TYR A 136 17.27 -0.75 9.61
N ASN A 137 18.16 -0.08 10.34
CA ASN A 137 19.39 -0.70 10.84
C ASN A 137 19.10 -1.88 11.77
N ASN A 138 18.00 -1.83 12.52
CA ASN A 138 17.63 -2.91 13.43
C ASN A 138 17.09 -4.13 12.69
N TYR A 139 16.09 -3.96 11.80
CA TYR A 139 15.56 -5.11 11.07
C TYR A 139 16.56 -5.69 10.09
N SER A 140 17.44 -4.87 9.50
CA SER A 140 18.49 -5.38 8.59
C SER A 140 19.45 -6.29 9.32
N ARG A 141 19.97 -5.85 10.48
CA ARG A 141 20.84 -6.68 11.34
C ARG A 141 20.12 -7.92 11.84
N LEU A 142 18.85 -7.80 12.22
CA LEU A 142 18.07 -8.94 12.68
C LEU A 142 17.90 -9.99 11.58
N VAL A 143 17.54 -9.57 10.36
CA VAL A 143 17.38 -10.49 9.24
C VAL A 143 18.71 -11.12 8.83
N GLU A 144 19.82 -10.37 8.85
CA GLU A 144 21.15 -10.93 8.66
C GLU A 144 21.49 -12.01 9.71
N GLN A 145 21.09 -11.81 10.97
CA GLN A 145 21.28 -12.80 12.04
C GLN A 145 20.38 -14.03 11.89
N ILE A 146 19.14 -13.84 11.44
CA ILE A 146 18.22 -14.95 11.12
C ILE A 146 18.83 -15.85 10.05
N ASN A 147 19.49 -15.26 9.05
CA ASN A 147 20.24 -15.97 8.01
C ASN A 147 19.42 -17.08 7.33
N ALA A 148 18.18 -16.75 6.95
CA ALA A 148 17.28 -17.65 6.24
C ALA A 148 16.95 -17.05 4.86
N ASP A 149 17.16 -17.81 3.79
CA ASP A 149 17.00 -17.33 2.42
C ASP A 149 15.62 -16.74 2.11
N HIS A 150 14.58 -17.24 2.80
CA HIS A 150 13.20 -16.82 2.63
C HIS A 150 12.78 -15.61 3.47
N ILE A 151 13.64 -15.09 4.36
CA ILE A 151 13.37 -13.89 5.15
C ILE A 151 14.41 -12.84 4.74
N GLN A 152 13.96 -11.76 4.10
CA GLN A 152 14.86 -10.78 3.51
C GLN A 152 14.53 -9.37 3.98
N ALA A 153 15.58 -8.61 4.33
CA ALA A 153 15.45 -7.20 4.63
C ALA A 153 15.30 -6.42 3.32
N VAL A 154 14.25 -5.62 3.20
CA VAL A 154 14.07 -4.72 2.08
C VAL A 154 15.16 -3.66 2.11
N LYS A 155 16.01 -3.67 1.08
CA LYS A 155 17.10 -2.69 0.93
C LYS A 155 16.54 -1.28 0.81
N GLN A 156 17.09 -0.37 1.61
CA GLN A 156 16.79 1.07 1.53
C GLN A 156 17.97 1.83 0.93
N GLN A 157 17.68 2.87 0.14
CA GLN A 157 18.68 3.73 -0.52
C GLN A 157 18.29 5.20 -0.41
N ARG A 158 19.27 6.11 -0.51
CA ARG A 158 19.03 7.57 -0.56
C ARG A 158 19.23 8.08 -1.98
N PHE A 159 18.55 9.17 -2.30
CA PHE A 159 18.65 9.86 -3.57
C PHE A 159 18.82 11.36 -3.32
N ASP A 160 19.73 12.00 -4.07
CA ASP A 160 20.03 13.43 -3.91
C ASP A 160 19.17 14.33 -4.80
N SER A 161 18.36 13.74 -5.70
CA SER A 161 17.47 14.50 -6.58
C SER A 161 16.27 13.68 -7.05
N ASN A 162 15.18 14.38 -7.39
CA ASN A 162 14.00 13.77 -8.00
C ASN A 162 14.28 13.19 -9.39
N HIS A 163 15.29 13.71 -10.10
CA HIS A 163 15.74 13.14 -11.37
C HIS A 163 16.30 11.73 -11.16
N ALA A 164 17.27 11.56 -10.25
CA ALA A 164 17.87 10.27 -9.95
C ALA A 164 16.83 9.26 -9.42
N LEU A 165 15.88 9.72 -8.59
CA LEU A 165 14.75 8.92 -8.14
C LEU A 165 13.87 8.44 -9.31
N SER A 166 13.60 9.33 -10.26
CA SER A 166 12.75 9.04 -11.43
C SER A 166 13.44 8.06 -12.39
N GLU A 167 14.74 8.21 -12.66
CA GLU A 167 15.51 7.25 -13.45
C GLU A 167 15.54 5.86 -12.80
N HIS A 168 15.69 5.81 -11.48
CA HIS A 168 15.64 4.57 -10.73
C HIS A 168 14.25 3.92 -10.77
N LEU A 169 13.19 4.70 -10.57
CA LEU A 169 11.81 4.25 -10.72
C LEU A 169 11.59 3.65 -12.12
N GLN A 170 11.99 4.37 -13.17
CA GLN A 170 11.85 3.90 -14.54
C GLN A 170 12.56 2.56 -14.75
N THR A 171 13.82 2.46 -14.34
CA THR A 171 14.60 1.22 -14.45
C THR A 171 13.91 0.05 -13.76
N LEU A 172 13.39 0.23 -12.55
CA LEU A 172 12.69 -0.86 -11.85
C LEU A 172 11.36 -1.24 -12.52
N VAL A 173 10.59 -0.25 -12.98
CA VAL A 173 9.30 -0.46 -13.66
C VAL A 173 9.50 -1.17 -15.00
N GLU A 174 10.54 -0.84 -15.76
CA GLU A 174 10.92 -1.55 -17.00
C GLU A 174 11.25 -3.02 -16.74
N ASN A 175 11.75 -3.33 -15.54
CA ASN A 175 11.99 -4.70 -15.10
C ASN A 175 10.80 -5.30 -14.33
N GLY A 176 9.59 -4.70 -14.42
CA GLY A 176 8.34 -5.23 -13.90
C GLY A 176 7.97 -4.84 -12.46
N ALA A 177 8.72 -3.95 -11.81
CA ALA A 177 8.40 -3.51 -10.45
C ALA A 177 7.13 -2.64 -10.42
N GLU A 178 6.42 -2.63 -9.29
CA GLU A 178 5.20 -1.85 -9.14
C GLU A 178 5.49 -0.34 -8.95
N GLY A 179 6.66 -0.01 -8.39
CA GLY A 179 7.09 1.35 -8.12
C GLY A 179 8.10 1.41 -6.96
N LEU A 180 8.08 2.52 -6.23
CA LEU A 180 8.93 2.79 -5.09
C LEU A 180 8.11 3.13 -3.83
N MET A 181 8.67 2.81 -2.67
CA MET A 181 8.24 3.29 -1.36
C MET A 181 9.28 4.26 -0.84
N LEU A 182 8.85 5.39 -0.29
CA LEU A 182 9.71 6.39 0.33
C LEU A 182 9.29 6.54 1.79
N HIS A 183 10.23 6.36 2.70
CA HIS A 183 9.98 6.48 4.13
C HIS A 183 10.91 7.55 4.71
N LEU A 184 10.32 8.58 5.31
CA LEU A 184 11.06 9.67 5.94
C LEU A 184 11.97 9.11 7.03
N ALA A 185 13.28 9.30 6.88
CA ALA A 185 14.29 8.66 7.73
C ALA A 185 14.12 8.98 9.22
N SER A 186 13.67 10.20 9.54
CA SER A 186 13.47 10.69 10.90
C SER A 186 12.12 10.30 11.53
N ALA A 187 11.22 9.67 10.78
CA ALA A 187 9.85 9.45 11.25
C ALA A 187 9.73 8.26 12.21
N PRO A 188 9.08 8.43 13.38
CA PRO A 188 8.69 7.30 14.22
C PRO A 188 7.53 6.52 13.62
N HIS A 189 7.34 5.27 14.06
CA HIS A 189 6.19 4.49 13.63
C HIS A 189 4.89 5.08 14.21
N ARG A 190 3.88 5.23 13.35
CA ARG A 190 2.55 5.74 13.70
C ARG A 190 1.49 5.00 12.89
N SER A 191 0.40 4.61 13.53
CA SER A 191 -0.65 3.75 12.97
C SER A 191 -1.67 4.47 12.08
N ASN A 192 -1.24 5.54 11.41
CA ASN A 192 -2.08 6.43 10.61
C ASN A 192 -1.46 6.68 9.23
N ARG A 193 -2.22 7.31 8.32
CA ARG A 193 -1.62 7.94 7.13
C ARG A 193 -0.84 9.18 7.54
N SER A 194 0.35 9.32 7.00
CA SER A 194 1.18 10.50 7.16
C SER A 194 2.10 10.64 5.96
N ASP A 195 2.67 11.84 5.79
CA ASP A 195 3.68 12.08 4.75
C ASP A 195 5.04 11.44 5.08
N ALA A 196 5.12 10.73 6.21
CA ALA A 196 6.29 9.94 6.56
C ALA A 196 6.45 8.68 5.72
N LEU A 197 5.38 8.16 5.11
CA LEU A 197 5.43 7.01 4.22
C LEU A 197 4.69 7.33 2.94
N LEU A 198 5.41 7.33 1.82
CA LEU A 198 4.90 7.69 0.50
C LEU A 198 5.08 6.52 -0.46
N LYS A 199 4.16 6.39 -1.41
CA LYS A 199 4.29 5.47 -2.55
C LYS A 199 4.43 6.29 -3.83
N LEU A 200 5.46 5.97 -4.59
CA LEU A 200 5.72 6.54 -5.90
C LEU A 200 5.49 5.44 -6.94
N LYS A 201 4.44 5.61 -7.75
CA LYS A 201 4.15 4.71 -8.87
C LYS A 201 4.53 5.41 -10.18
N PRO A 202 4.90 4.66 -11.24
CA PRO A 202 5.01 5.25 -12.56
C PRO A 202 3.70 5.97 -12.90
N TYR A 203 3.82 7.20 -13.39
CA TYR A 203 2.75 7.84 -14.12
C TYR A 203 3.05 7.71 -15.60
N PHE A 204 2.00 7.51 -16.38
CA PHE A 204 2.05 7.59 -17.83
C PHE A 204 1.54 8.96 -18.22
N ASP A 205 2.03 9.51 -19.32
CA ASP A 205 1.39 10.65 -19.96
C ASP A 205 0.61 10.21 -21.20
N ASN A 206 -0.41 10.99 -21.52
CA ASN A 206 -1.13 10.89 -22.78
C ASN A 206 -1.79 12.24 -23.06
N GLU A 207 -2.43 12.34 -24.20
CA GLU A 207 -3.07 13.54 -24.68
C GLU A 207 -4.59 13.40 -24.71
N ALA A 208 -5.27 14.50 -24.43
CA ALA A 208 -6.71 14.59 -24.55
C ALA A 208 -7.11 15.98 -25.03
N GLU A 209 -8.20 16.05 -25.77
CA GLU A 209 -8.83 17.29 -26.20
C GLU A 209 -9.74 17.82 -25.08
N VAL A 210 -9.66 19.12 -24.81
CA VAL A 210 -10.57 19.79 -23.87
C VAL A 210 -11.95 19.95 -24.50
N ILE A 211 -12.97 19.33 -23.92
CA ILE A 211 -14.35 19.38 -24.44
C ILE A 211 -15.29 20.25 -23.61
N ALA A 212 -14.99 20.51 -22.33
CA ALA A 212 -15.72 21.47 -21.52
C ALA A 212 -14.92 21.96 -20.30
N HIS A 213 -15.32 23.10 -19.73
CA HIS A 213 -14.87 23.58 -18.43
C HIS A 213 -15.92 23.28 -17.36
N LEU A 214 -15.49 22.77 -16.22
CA LEU A 214 -16.34 22.51 -15.06
C LEU A 214 -16.04 23.55 -13.98
N PRO A 215 -17.07 24.21 -13.41
CA PRO A 215 -16.88 25.31 -12.47
C PRO A 215 -16.26 24.84 -11.15
N GLY A 216 -15.36 25.66 -10.59
CA GLY A 216 -14.77 25.42 -9.28
C GLY A 216 -15.72 25.73 -8.13
N GLN A 217 -15.44 25.12 -6.98
CA GLN A 217 -16.16 25.34 -5.72
C GLN A 217 -15.19 25.81 -4.63
N GLY A 218 -15.71 26.40 -3.55
CA GLY A 218 -14.91 26.87 -2.42
C GLY A 218 -13.89 27.92 -2.85
N LYS A 219 -12.59 27.65 -2.60
CA LYS A 219 -11.49 28.56 -2.99
C LYS A 219 -11.39 28.82 -4.50
N TYR A 220 -11.99 27.96 -5.33
CA TYR A 220 -12.00 28.09 -6.79
C TYR A 220 -13.34 28.56 -7.36
N THR A 221 -14.21 29.15 -6.54
CA THR A 221 -15.47 29.75 -7.01
C THR A 221 -15.19 30.86 -8.02
N GLY A 222 -15.82 30.80 -9.20
CA GLY A 222 -15.57 31.74 -10.30
C GLY A 222 -14.33 31.41 -11.14
N MET A 223 -13.64 30.31 -10.85
CA MET A 223 -12.48 29.82 -11.59
C MET A 223 -12.72 28.38 -12.09
N LEU A 224 -11.78 27.85 -12.89
CA LEU A 224 -11.81 26.46 -13.31
C LEU A 224 -11.75 25.51 -12.10
N GLY A 225 -12.72 24.62 -12.00
CA GLY A 225 -12.68 23.46 -11.11
C GLY A 225 -11.95 22.29 -11.77
N ALA A 226 -12.37 21.93 -12.98
CA ALA A 226 -11.81 20.83 -13.74
C ALA A 226 -12.02 21.01 -15.25
N LEU A 227 -11.18 20.40 -16.07
CA LEU A 227 -11.45 20.20 -17.49
C LEU A 227 -12.20 18.88 -17.68
N ARG A 228 -13.24 18.89 -18.51
CA ARG A 228 -13.76 17.66 -19.14
C ARG A 228 -12.96 17.46 -20.42
N VAL A 229 -12.38 16.28 -20.60
CA VAL A 229 -11.51 15.98 -21.74
C VAL A 229 -11.92 14.67 -22.41
N LYS A 230 -11.52 14.50 -23.68
CA LYS A 230 -11.68 13.27 -24.45
C LYS A 230 -10.33 12.82 -25.01
N ASN A 231 -9.90 11.60 -24.67
CA ASN A 231 -8.64 11.07 -25.20
C ASN A 231 -8.81 10.52 -26.62
N GLN A 232 -7.69 10.11 -27.25
CA GLN A 232 -7.67 9.54 -28.60
C GLN A 232 -8.50 8.25 -28.75
N GLN A 233 -8.74 7.53 -27.64
CA GLN A 233 -9.58 6.33 -27.62
C GLN A 233 -11.08 6.65 -27.49
N GLY A 234 -11.44 7.95 -27.45
CA GLY A 234 -12.80 8.42 -27.32
C GLY A 234 -13.36 8.38 -25.90
N ILE A 235 -12.53 8.06 -24.90
CA ILE A 235 -12.93 8.00 -23.50
C ILE A 235 -12.97 9.41 -22.92
N GLU A 236 -14.10 9.77 -22.33
CA GLU A 236 -14.28 11.04 -21.67
C GLU A 236 -14.12 10.95 -20.16
N PHE A 237 -13.34 11.87 -19.59
CA PHE A 237 -13.10 11.94 -18.16
C PHE A 237 -12.79 13.38 -17.74
N SER A 238 -12.72 13.62 -16.43
CA SER A 238 -12.45 14.94 -15.88
C SER A 238 -11.07 14.99 -15.25
N ILE A 239 -10.35 16.08 -15.49
CA ILE A 239 -9.05 16.39 -14.89
C ILE A 239 -9.26 17.61 -13.99
N GLY A 240 -9.15 17.41 -12.67
CA GLY A 240 -9.40 18.45 -11.66
C GLY A 240 -8.16 18.94 -10.92
N THR A 241 -6.99 18.36 -11.17
CA THR A 241 -5.74 18.60 -10.46
C THR A 241 -4.60 18.85 -11.44
N GLY A 242 -3.45 19.36 -10.96
CA GLY A 242 -2.29 19.71 -11.78
C GLY A 242 -2.30 21.13 -12.35
N PHE A 243 -3.38 21.89 -12.14
CA PHE A 243 -3.47 23.30 -12.53
C PHE A 243 -2.85 24.22 -11.47
N LYS A 244 -2.04 25.17 -11.91
CA LYS A 244 -1.66 26.34 -11.11
C LYS A 244 -2.86 27.28 -10.99
N ASP A 245 -2.85 28.17 -10.00
CA ASP A 245 -3.95 29.15 -9.85
C ASP A 245 -4.09 30.06 -11.09
N ALA A 246 -2.98 30.34 -11.79
CA ALA A 246 -3.00 31.03 -13.07
C ALA A 246 -3.74 30.26 -14.18
N ASP A 247 -3.54 28.94 -14.25
CA ASP A 247 -4.27 28.07 -15.19
C ASP A 247 -5.76 27.99 -14.80
N ARG A 248 -6.10 28.10 -13.52
CA ARG A 248 -7.50 28.11 -13.09
C ARG A 248 -8.22 29.40 -13.40
N ALA A 249 -7.51 30.53 -13.32
CA ALA A 249 -8.01 31.83 -13.73
C ALA A 249 -8.17 31.90 -15.26
N ASN A 250 -7.22 31.30 -16.01
CA ASN A 250 -7.19 31.29 -17.46
C ASN A 250 -7.05 29.84 -17.98
N PRO A 251 -8.15 29.07 -18.03
CA PRO A 251 -8.12 27.64 -18.36
C PRO A 251 -7.70 27.36 -19.81
N PRO A 252 -7.08 26.18 -20.07
CA PRO A 252 -6.87 25.68 -21.42
C PRO A 252 -8.16 25.76 -22.26
N PRO A 253 -8.15 26.39 -23.45
CA PRO A 253 -9.35 26.59 -24.25
C PRO A 253 -10.04 25.27 -24.62
N ILE A 254 -11.37 25.30 -24.78
CA ILE A 254 -12.09 24.18 -25.41
C ILE A 254 -11.54 23.98 -26.83
N GLY A 255 -11.29 22.72 -27.19
CA GLY A 255 -10.64 22.30 -28.44
C GLY A 255 -9.11 22.23 -28.37
N SER A 256 -8.47 22.71 -27.29
CA SER A 256 -7.03 22.55 -27.13
C SER A 256 -6.66 21.11 -26.77
N ILE A 257 -5.49 20.66 -27.23
CA ILE A 257 -4.89 19.39 -26.80
C ILE A 257 -4.05 19.66 -25.56
N ILE A 258 -4.26 18.88 -24.51
CA ILE A 258 -3.47 18.93 -23.29
C ILE A 258 -2.75 17.60 -23.10
N THR A 259 -1.57 17.65 -22.49
CA THR A 259 -0.91 16.47 -21.93
C THR A 259 -1.38 16.32 -20.48
N TYR A 260 -1.73 15.10 -20.09
CA TYR A 260 -2.08 14.74 -18.72
C TYR A 260 -1.26 13.54 -18.26
N LYS A 261 -0.91 13.49 -16.97
CA LYS A 261 -0.34 12.30 -16.34
C LYS A 261 -1.43 11.48 -15.66
N TYR A 262 -1.28 10.16 -15.61
CA TYR A 262 -2.22 9.23 -14.98
C TYR A 262 -1.51 7.95 -14.50
N HIS A 263 -2.16 7.20 -13.62
CA HIS A 263 -1.61 5.99 -12.99
C HIS A 263 -2.45 4.75 -13.31
N GLY A 264 -2.32 4.25 -14.54
CA GLY A 264 -3.09 3.12 -15.05
C GLY A 264 -4.57 3.45 -15.29
N PHE A 265 -5.40 2.43 -15.52
CA PHE A 265 -6.79 2.61 -15.94
C PHE A 265 -7.79 1.94 -14.97
N THR A 266 -9.02 2.42 -14.93
CA THR A 266 -10.14 1.68 -14.33
C THR A 266 -10.53 0.48 -15.21
N ASN A 267 -11.39 -0.41 -14.71
CA ASN A 267 -11.91 -1.53 -15.51
C ASN A 267 -12.61 -1.07 -16.80
N ASN A 268 -13.07 0.18 -16.84
CA ASN A 268 -13.74 0.79 -17.99
C ASN A 268 -12.76 1.61 -18.87
N GLY A 269 -11.45 1.45 -18.69
CA GLY A 269 -10.43 2.14 -19.48
C GLY A 269 -10.22 3.62 -19.13
N VAL A 270 -10.80 4.13 -18.03
CA VAL A 270 -10.63 5.54 -17.64
C VAL A 270 -9.29 5.73 -16.93
N PRO A 271 -8.45 6.71 -17.33
CA PRO A 271 -7.20 7.02 -16.62
C PRO A 271 -7.43 7.31 -15.13
N ARG A 272 -6.74 6.60 -14.24
CA ARG A 272 -6.81 6.83 -12.80
C ARG A 272 -5.90 7.97 -12.39
N PHE A 273 -6.37 8.80 -11.45
CA PHE A 273 -5.59 9.91 -10.87
C PHE A 273 -5.04 10.86 -11.95
N ALA A 274 -5.85 11.14 -12.98
CA ALA A 274 -5.44 12.02 -14.06
C ALA A 274 -5.24 13.46 -13.57
N SER A 275 -4.10 14.05 -13.89
CA SER A 275 -3.78 15.45 -13.56
C SER A 275 -3.15 16.16 -14.76
N PHE A 276 -3.47 17.43 -14.93
CA PHE A 276 -2.95 18.28 -16.00
C PHE A 276 -1.43 18.42 -15.89
N LEU A 277 -0.74 18.37 -17.04
CA LEU A 277 0.68 18.66 -17.16
C LEU A 277 0.91 19.99 -17.87
N ARG A 278 0.41 20.11 -19.11
CA ARG A 278 0.60 21.28 -19.98
C ARG A 278 -0.36 21.27 -21.17
N ILE A 279 -0.53 22.43 -21.80
CA ILE A 279 -1.12 22.51 -23.15
C ILE A 279 -0.05 22.03 -24.15
N ARG A 280 -0.47 21.28 -25.17
CA ARG A 280 0.39 20.90 -26.29
C ARG A 280 0.45 22.07 -27.28
N GLU A 281 1.66 22.49 -27.65
CA GLU A 281 1.87 23.46 -28.74
C GLU A 281 1.48 22.87 -30.10
#